data_AF-A0A285SHT5-F1
#
_entry.id   AF-A0A285SHT5-F1
#
_cell.length_a   1.000
_cell.length_b   1.000
_cell.length_c   1.000
_cell.angle_alpha   90.00
_cell.angle_beta   90.00
_cell.angle_gamma   90.00
#
_symmetry.space_group_name_H-M   'P 1'
#
loop_
_entity.id
_entity.type
_entity.pdbx_description
1 polymer ?
#
loop_
_entity_poly.entity_id
_entity_poly.type
_entity_poly.pdbx_seq_one_letter_code
_entity_poly.pdbx_strand_id
1 'polypeptide(L)'
;MEDKIKPGDLPRMMGAADMALICQIASALPPRARLLEVGPWLGGVSRVLAERGELHVIDRFLWSEKNALNHPGLAEPGASFRPIFEANLAQAPHPVQVHEADFRNFVWRNGQIDLCLIDAPRSAADLLACLRGLQSGLTVESRVLIKNGLSPAHEELPAILEILLGRGILRPVPSRQEAWCTILVVAPGPDWARLEELGDGAAALREEPLAAAVRDPWGGLTLAFARLAERLRRDDMPQVLARLGELPAHPQALLTWDGFERALAAAGGNATDLALLSEILAVQTDPAVQLHLPLPVNRGPVSALRGYWANAAAQPWRGADFDADLLIKAAQQGAMEAPAALRARLFGRRVLEIAPETDLSGVGFLAAGAAAYLGISRREINRVMLAAEMRMRALRTVPLGAFGAQDLSDMDLVVLRAETRTDPAVAQVLAQLPRSLPQLVLRRSRNGAGFESL
;
A
#
# COMPACT_ATOMS: atom_id res chain seq x y z
N MET A 1 11.28 -13.59 -20.26
CA MET A 1 11.85 -14.22 -21.48
C MET A 1 12.95 -13.27 -21.92
N GLU A 2 14.20 -13.60 -21.63
CA GLU A 2 15.33 -12.76 -22.04
C GLU A 2 15.43 -12.83 -23.57
N ASP A 3 15.20 -11.70 -24.24
CA ASP A 3 15.58 -11.55 -25.64
C ASP A 3 17.09 -11.77 -25.71
N LYS A 4 17.51 -12.93 -26.22
CA LYS A 4 18.91 -13.20 -26.53
C LYS A 4 19.35 -12.14 -27.53
N ILE A 5 20.19 -11.21 -27.08
CA ILE A 5 20.81 -10.16 -27.89
C ILE A 5 21.36 -10.81 -29.16
N LYS A 6 20.85 -10.41 -30.33
CA LYS A 6 21.39 -10.92 -31.60
C LYS A 6 22.82 -10.43 -31.76
N PRO A 7 23.72 -11.24 -32.36
CA PRO A 7 25.07 -10.77 -32.69
C PRO A 7 25.01 -9.48 -33.52
N GLY A 8 25.54 -8.39 -32.98
CA GLY A 8 25.52 -7.05 -33.62
C GLY A 8 24.50 -6.06 -33.04
N ASP A 9 23.55 -6.50 -32.23
CA ASP A 9 22.64 -5.59 -31.54
C ASP A 9 23.32 -5.03 -30.27
N LEU A 10 23.33 -3.70 -30.17
CA LEU A 10 23.76 -3.00 -28.96
C LEU A 10 22.85 -3.44 -27.79
N PRO A 11 23.39 -4.03 -26.71
CA PRO A 11 22.57 -4.54 -25.63
C PRO A 11 21.79 -3.38 -24.98
N ARG A 12 20.50 -3.62 -24.74
CA ARG A 12 19.59 -2.65 -24.12
C ARG A 12 18.94 -3.32 -22.93
N MET A 13 19.20 -2.81 -21.72
CA MET A 13 18.61 -3.31 -20.47
C MET A 13 17.20 -2.76 -20.26
N MET A 14 16.41 -2.66 -21.34
CA MET A 14 15.10 -2.03 -21.31
C MET A 14 14.07 -2.87 -22.08
N GLY A 15 12.91 -3.09 -21.47
CA GLY A 15 11.85 -3.90 -22.06
C GLY A 15 11.20 -3.21 -23.27
N ALA A 16 10.53 -3.98 -24.12
CA ALA A 16 9.91 -3.46 -25.34
C ALA A 16 8.87 -2.34 -25.08
N ALA A 17 8.06 -2.48 -24.02
CA ALA A 17 7.07 -1.45 -23.66
C ALA A 17 7.72 -0.16 -23.15
N ASP A 18 8.76 -0.28 -22.33
CA ASP A 18 9.54 0.88 -21.87
C ASP A 18 10.16 1.59 -23.09
N MET A 19 10.79 0.83 -24.01
CA MET A 19 11.36 1.39 -25.24
C MET A 19 10.30 2.10 -26.09
N ALA A 20 9.13 1.50 -26.27
CA ALA A 20 8.04 2.10 -27.04
C ALA A 20 7.61 3.44 -26.44
N LEU A 21 7.48 3.52 -25.11
CA LEU A 21 7.14 4.75 -24.40
C LEU A 21 8.23 5.83 -24.56
N ILE A 22 9.52 5.46 -24.41
CA ILE A 22 10.62 6.41 -24.61
C ILE A 22 10.59 6.96 -26.04
N CYS A 23 10.47 6.09 -27.04
CA CYS A 23 10.39 6.50 -28.44
C CYS A 23 9.19 7.41 -28.69
N GLN A 24 8.02 7.09 -28.12
CA GLN A 24 6.81 7.89 -28.26
C GLN A 24 7.02 9.31 -27.72
N ILE A 25 7.55 9.44 -26.49
CA ILE A 25 7.75 10.75 -25.86
C ILE A 25 8.84 11.53 -26.60
N ALA A 26 9.98 10.89 -26.89
CA ALA A 26 11.08 11.55 -27.59
C ALA A 26 10.71 12.01 -29.01
N SER A 27 9.82 11.30 -29.70
CA SER A 27 9.35 11.67 -31.05
C SER A 27 8.43 12.89 -31.05
N ALA A 28 7.84 13.25 -29.91
CA ALA A 28 6.95 14.41 -29.77
C ALA A 28 7.70 15.70 -29.40
N LEU A 29 9.01 15.63 -29.18
CA LEU A 29 9.83 16.77 -28.79
C LEU A 29 10.13 17.70 -29.98
N PRO A 30 10.38 19.00 -29.72
CA PRO A 30 10.80 19.92 -30.77
C PRO A 30 12.16 19.54 -31.35
N PRO A 31 12.50 20.00 -32.57
CA PRO A 31 13.84 19.83 -33.12
C PRO A 31 14.90 20.41 -32.19
N ARG A 32 16.03 19.70 -32.04
CA ARG A 32 17.14 20.07 -31.14
C ARG A 32 16.75 20.18 -29.67
N ALA A 33 15.74 19.41 -29.24
CA ALA A 33 15.44 19.26 -27.83
C ALA A 33 16.69 18.81 -27.05
N ARG A 34 16.87 19.36 -25.84
CA ARG A 34 17.93 18.95 -24.93
C ARG A 34 17.47 17.76 -24.12
N LEU A 35 18.17 16.65 -24.31
CA LEU A 35 17.84 15.37 -23.69
C LEU A 35 18.89 15.05 -22.63
N LEU A 36 18.45 14.48 -21.51
CA LEU A 36 19.33 13.99 -20.47
C LEU A 36 19.03 12.53 -20.17
N GLU A 37 20.06 11.70 -20.06
CA GLU A 37 19.97 10.33 -19.57
C GLU A 37 20.90 10.13 -18.37
N VAL A 38 20.36 9.63 -17.26
CA VAL A 38 21.11 9.29 -16.06
C VAL A 38 21.20 7.77 -15.96
N GLY A 39 22.41 7.23 -16.13
CA GLY A 39 22.66 5.77 -16.21
C GLY A 39 22.52 5.19 -17.63
N PRO A 40 23.25 5.69 -18.63
CA PRO A 40 23.18 5.26 -20.03
C PRO A 40 23.68 3.82 -20.32
N TRP A 41 24.41 3.23 -19.37
CA TRP A 41 25.10 1.94 -19.54
C TRP A 41 25.88 1.89 -20.87
N LEU A 42 25.74 0.85 -21.69
CA LEU A 42 26.45 0.71 -22.97
C LEU A 42 25.86 1.56 -24.12
N GLY A 43 24.84 2.39 -23.87
CA GLY A 43 24.31 3.36 -24.83
C GLY A 43 23.13 2.88 -25.66
N GLY A 44 22.50 1.76 -25.28
CA GLY A 44 21.35 1.17 -25.95
C GLY A 44 20.20 2.15 -26.19
N VAL A 45 19.82 2.86 -25.14
CA VAL A 45 18.75 3.88 -25.17
C VAL A 45 19.31 5.22 -25.65
N SER A 46 20.53 5.57 -25.22
CA SER A 46 21.24 6.78 -25.66
C SER A 46 21.27 6.94 -27.18
N ARG A 47 21.48 5.86 -27.93
CA ARG A 47 21.46 5.91 -29.40
C ARG A 47 20.12 6.39 -29.94
N VAL A 48 19.02 5.89 -29.37
CA VAL A 48 17.65 6.27 -29.77
C VAL A 48 17.37 7.73 -29.41
N LEU A 49 17.81 8.18 -28.23
CA LEU A 49 17.65 9.57 -27.81
C LEU A 49 18.49 10.52 -28.67
N ALA A 50 19.73 10.16 -28.99
CA ALA A 50 20.64 10.95 -29.81
C ALA A 50 20.17 11.11 -31.27
N GLU A 51 19.19 10.33 -31.74
CA GLU A 51 18.50 10.56 -33.02
C GLU A 51 17.49 11.72 -32.96
N ARG A 52 17.15 12.21 -31.76
CA ARG A 52 16.04 13.16 -31.54
C ARG A 52 16.48 14.54 -31.08
N GLY A 53 17.69 14.68 -30.54
CA GLY A 53 18.16 15.96 -30.02
C GLY A 53 19.59 15.94 -29.46
N GLU A 54 19.94 17.02 -28.77
CA GLU A 54 21.24 17.18 -28.09
C GLU A 54 21.22 16.32 -26.83
N LEU A 55 21.88 15.16 -26.87
CA LEU A 55 21.90 14.22 -25.77
C LEU A 55 23.05 14.52 -24.81
N HIS A 56 22.72 14.64 -23.53
CA HIS A 56 23.67 14.59 -22.44
C HIS A 56 23.48 13.28 -21.67
N VAL A 57 24.57 12.69 -21.21
CA VAL A 57 24.51 11.48 -20.37
C VAL A 57 25.32 11.66 -19.09
N ILE A 58 24.85 11.09 -17.98
CA ILE A 58 25.54 11.09 -16.68
C ILE A 58 25.76 9.65 -16.23
N ASP A 59 27.02 9.29 -16.00
CA ASP A 59 27.42 8.02 -15.37
C ASP A 59 28.82 8.16 -14.77
N ARG A 60 29.21 7.27 -13.86
CA ARG A 60 30.62 7.12 -13.47
C ARG A 60 31.41 6.26 -14.46
N PHE A 61 30.70 5.56 -15.36
CA PHE A 61 31.25 4.62 -16.31
C PHE A 61 32.06 3.49 -15.69
N LEU A 62 31.80 3.11 -14.44
CA LEU A 62 32.54 2.06 -13.75
C LEU A 62 31.86 0.69 -13.91
N TRP A 63 32.60 -0.29 -14.38
CA TRP A 63 32.12 -1.65 -14.56
C TRP A 63 32.00 -2.36 -13.20
N SER A 64 30.80 -2.79 -12.81
CA SER A 64 30.60 -3.47 -11.53
C SER A 64 30.92 -4.96 -11.59
N GLU A 65 31.12 -5.61 -10.45
CA GLU A 65 31.24 -7.08 -10.35
C GLU A 65 30.00 -7.78 -10.94
N LYS A 66 28.80 -7.24 -10.69
CA LYS A 66 27.55 -7.74 -11.26
C LYS A 66 27.55 -7.65 -12.80
N ASN A 67 28.10 -6.58 -13.36
CA ASN A 67 28.23 -6.45 -14.81
C ASN A 67 29.21 -7.49 -15.37
N ALA A 68 30.35 -7.72 -14.72
CA ALA A 68 31.33 -8.72 -15.14
C ALA A 68 30.75 -10.15 -15.07
N LEU A 69 29.92 -10.45 -14.07
CA LEU A 69 29.23 -11.72 -13.96
C LEU A 69 28.20 -11.93 -15.09
N ASN A 70 27.40 -10.90 -15.39
CA ASN A 70 26.33 -10.99 -16.38
C ASN A 70 26.82 -10.86 -17.83
N HIS A 71 27.95 -10.18 -18.03
CA HIS A 71 28.55 -9.93 -19.34
C HIS A 71 30.07 -10.17 -19.28
N PRO A 72 30.49 -11.43 -19.11
CA PRO A 72 31.90 -11.78 -18.97
C PRO A 72 32.70 -11.39 -20.22
N GLY A 73 33.91 -10.87 -20.01
CA GLY A 73 34.86 -10.54 -21.07
C GLY A 73 34.69 -9.17 -21.74
N LEU A 74 33.70 -8.35 -21.35
CA LEU A 74 33.58 -6.98 -21.85
C LEU A 74 34.55 -5.99 -21.19
N ALA A 75 34.67 -6.06 -19.87
CA ALA A 75 35.58 -5.25 -19.07
C ALA A 75 35.79 -5.92 -17.70
N GLU A 76 36.91 -5.60 -17.05
CA GLU A 76 37.20 -6.02 -15.69
C GLU A 76 36.42 -5.18 -14.66
N PRO A 77 36.04 -5.73 -13.49
CA PRO A 77 35.45 -4.94 -12.41
C PRO A 77 36.32 -3.73 -12.05
N GLY A 78 35.69 -2.57 -11.92
CA GLY A 78 36.32 -1.28 -11.65
C GLY A 78 36.88 -0.56 -12.89
N ALA A 79 37.00 -1.23 -14.04
CA ALA A 79 37.44 -0.59 -15.27
C ALA A 79 36.38 0.38 -15.80
N SER A 80 36.83 1.40 -16.55
CA SER A 80 35.91 2.31 -17.22
C SER A 80 35.35 1.66 -18.49
N PHE A 81 34.01 1.63 -18.62
CA PHE A 81 33.33 1.22 -19.86
C PHE A 81 33.00 2.39 -20.79
N ARG A 82 33.42 3.62 -20.44
CA ARG A 82 33.19 4.82 -21.26
C ARG A 82 33.67 4.67 -22.71
N PRO A 83 34.87 4.11 -23.01
CA PRO A 83 35.30 3.95 -24.39
C PRO A 83 34.36 3.06 -25.21
N ILE A 84 33.78 2.02 -24.59
CA ILE A 84 32.82 1.12 -25.23
C ILE A 84 31.53 1.88 -25.53
N PHE A 85 31.02 2.64 -24.55
CA PHE A 85 29.85 3.49 -24.72
C PHE A 85 30.03 4.51 -25.85
N GLU A 86 31.15 5.24 -25.88
CA GLU A 86 31.42 6.26 -26.90
C GLU A 86 31.57 5.63 -28.29
N ALA A 87 32.21 4.46 -28.39
CA ALA A 87 32.30 3.71 -29.65
C ALA A 87 30.91 3.33 -30.19
N ASN A 88 29.97 2.95 -29.31
CA ASN A 88 28.60 2.61 -29.69
C ASN A 88 27.78 3.81 -30.19
N LEU A 89 28.16 5.04 -29.80
CA LEU A 89 27.49 6.27 -30.20
C LEU A 89 28.25 7.08 -31.25
N ALA A 90 29.39 6.59 -31.74
CA ALA A 90 30.22 7.29 -32.72
C ALA A 90 29.48 7.65 -34.03
N GLN A 91 28.39 6.94 -34.34
CA GLN A 91 27.55 7.15 -35.53
C GLN A 91 26.23 7.90 -35.23
N ALA A 92 26.06 8.45 -34.03
CA ALA A 92 24.87 9.21 -33.69
C ALA A 92 24.78 10.50 -34.53
N PRO A 93 23.58 10.89 -35.00
CA PRO A 93 23.42 12.07 -35.85
C PRO A 93 23.60 13.40 -35.10
N HIS A 94 23.50 13.37 -33.78
CA HIS A 94 23.74 14.52 -32.92
C HIS A 94 24.87 14.23 -31.93
N PRO A 95 25.67 15.25 -31.56
CA PRO A 95 26.70 15.10 -30.54
C PRO A 95 26.12 14.63 -29.22
N VAL A 96 26.82 13.69 -28.59
CA VAL A 96 26.49 13.20 -27.24
C VAL A 96 27.51 13.77 -26.27
N GLN A 97 27.05 14.57 -25.31
CA GLN A 97 27.90 15.12 -24.26
C GLN A 97 27.93 14.18 -23.06
N VAL A 98 29.12 13.66 -22.75
CA VAL A 98 29.34 12.75 -21.62
C VAL A 98 29.75 13.53 -20.38
N HIS A 99 28.98 13.37 -19.31
CA HIS A 99 29.31 13.83 -17.97
C HIS A 99 29.73 12.64 -17.12
N GLU A 100 31.04 12.39 -17.04
CA GLU A 100 31.59 11.32 -16.21
C GLU A 100 31.60 11.76 -14.74
N ALA A 101 30.51 11.44 -14.03
CA ALA A 101 30.26 11.91 -12.67
C ALA A 101 29.35 10.95 -11.90
N ASP A 102 29.45 11.00 -10.56
CA ASP A 102 28.45 10.40 -9.69
C ASP A 102 27.19 11.27 -9.68
N PHE A 103 26.06 10.72 -10.14
CA PHE A 103 24.80 11.48 -10.24
C PHE A 103 24.35 12.05 -8.89
N ARG A 104 24.75 11.44 -7.77
CA ARG A 104 24.38 11.90 -6.41
C ARG A 104 24.97 13.25 -6.05
N ASN A 105 26.08 13.61 -6.68
CA ASN A 105 26.79 14.88 -6.47
C ASN A 105 26.76 15.77 -7.71
N PHE A 106 26.06 15.35 -8.77
CA PHE A 106 26.00 16.07 -10.02
C PHE A 106 25.05 17.27 -9.91
N VAL A 107 25.44 18.41 -10.48
CA VAL A 107 24.60 19.61 -10.55
C VAL A 107 24.50 20.05 -12.00
N TRP A 108 23.28 20.09 -12.51
CA TRP A 108 23.00 20.51 -13.87
C TRP A 108 23.15 22.02 -14.05
N ARG A 109 23.83 22.42 -15.11
CA ARG A 109 24.11 23.84 -15.43
C ARG A 109 23.87 24.20 -16.90
N ASN A 110 23.43 23.25 -17.73
CA ASN A 110 23.38 23.42 -19.18
C ASN A 110 22.00 23.92 -19.66
N GLY A 111 21.31 24.75 -18.87
CA GLY A 111 20.01 25.33 -19.22
C GLY A 111 18.83 24.37 -19.08
N GLN A 112 17.73 24.61 -19.79
CA GLN A 112 16.53 23.78 -19.72
C GLN A 112 16.76 22.37 -20.31
N ILE A 113 16.15 21.36 -19.68
CA ILE A 113 16.06 19.98 -20.14
C ILE A 113 14.64 19.75 -20.66
N ASP A 114 14.49 19.30 -21.90
CA ASP A 114 13.18 18.99 -22.48
C ASP A 114 12.70 17.58 -22.08
N LEU A 115 13.63 16.62 -22.08
CA LEU A 115 13.38 15.23 -21.70
C LEU A 115 14.51 14.71 -20.81
N CYS A 116 14.16 14.13 -19.67
CA CYS A 116 15.08 13.46 -18.76
C CYS A 116 14.69 12.00 -18.55
N LEU A 117 15.55 11.06 -18.91
CA LEU A 117 15.43 9.65 -18.54
C LEU A 117 16.29 9.38 -17.31
N ILE A 118 15.67 8.90 -16.23
CA ILE A 118 16.34 8.53 -14.99
C ILE A 118 16.28 7.01 -14.84
N ASP A 119 17.43 6.34 -15.02
CA ASP A 119 17.57 4.88 -14.86
C ASP A 119 18.68 4.49 -13.87
N ALA A 120 19.56 5.39 -13.42
CA ALA A 120 20.59 5.00 -12.44
C ALA A 120 20.06 4.72 -11.02
N PRO A 121 19.19 5.56 -10.41
CA PRO A 121 18.76 5.40 -9.03
C PRO A 121 18.09 4.04 -8.74
N ARG A 122 18.37 3.48 -7.56
CA ARG A 122 17.78 2.20 -7.09
C ARG A 122 17.09 2.33 -5.73
N SER A 123 17.21 3.47 -5.07
CA SER A 123 16.64 3.79 -3.76
C SER A 123 15.93 5.13 -3.77
N ALA A 124 15.09 5.38 -2.77
CA ALA A 124 14.44 6.68 -2.61
C ALA A 124 15.44 7.82 -2.42
N ALA A 125 16.51 7.59 -1.65
CA ALA A 125 17.55 8.57 -1.39
C ALA A 125 18.31 8.95 -2.67
N ASP A 126 18.67 7.97 -3.49
CA ASP A 126 19.35 8.20 -4.77
C ASP A 126 18.47 8.98 -5.74
N LEU A 127 17.17 8.65 -5.80
CA LEU A 127 16.25 9.36 -6.68
C LEU A 127 16.10 10.83 -6.26
N LEU A 128 15.96 11.12 -4.97
CA LEU A 128 15.91 12.51 -4.48
C LEU A 128 17.22 13.25 -4.77
N ALA A 129 18.38 12.64 -4.51
CA ALA A 129 19.68 13.24 -4.82
C ALA A 129 19.81 13.59 -6.31
N CYS A 130 19.39 12.67 -7.19
CA CYS A 130 19.35 12.88 -8.63
C CYS A 130 18.42 14.06 -8.99
N LEU A 131 17.18 14.07 -8.51
CA LEU A 131 16.22 15.13 -8.81
C LEU A 131 16.69 16.52 -8.35
N ARG A 132 17.31 16.61 -7.17
CA ARG A 132 17.92 17.87 -6.66
C ARG A 132 19.03 18.37 -7.56
N GLY A 133 19.92 17.48 -7.98
CA GLY A 133 20.98 17.79 -8.93
C GLY A 133 20.47 18.35 -10.27
N LEU A 134 19.24 18.00 -10.65
CA LEU A 134 18.60 18.42 -11.90
C LEU A 134 17.60 19.58 -11.74
N GLN A 135 17.39 20.09 -10.52
CA GLN A 135 16.31 21.02 -10.21
C GLN A 135 16.34 22.30 -11.05
N SER A 136 17.54 22.81 -11.36
CA SER A 136 17.76 24.01 -12.17
C SER A 136 17.40 23.86 -13.66
N GLY A 137 17.43 22.63 -14.17
CA GLY A 137 17.18 22.33 -15.59
C GLY A 137 15.76 21.86 -15.90
N LEU A 138 15.06 21.32 -14.91
CA LEU A 138 13.72 20.79 -15.06
C LEU A 138 12.67 21.89 -14.83
N THR A 139 11.79 22.08 -15.81
CA THR A 139 10.68 23.04 -15.79
C THR A 139 9.35 22.32 -15.92
N VAL A 140 8.24 23.03 -15.73
CA VAL A 140 6.90 22.44 -15.93
C VAL A 140 6.67 21.87 -17.34
N GLU A 141 7.43 22.32 -18.34
CA GLU A 141 7.37 21.80 -19.70
C GLU A 141 8.22 20.55 -19.92
N SER A 142 9.17 20.27 -19.02
CA SER A 142 10.01 19.09 -19.10
C SER A 142 9.19 17.80 -18.98
N ARG A 143 9.73 16.72 -19.55
CA ARG A 143 9.24 15.35 -19.35
C ARG A 143 10.31 14.55 -18.64
N VAL A 144 9.95 13.90 -17.54
CA VAL A 144 10.85 13.06 -16.77
C VAL A 144 10.31 11.64 -16.78
N LEU A 145 11.12 10.71 -17.25
CA LEU A 145 10.82 9.28 -17.34
C LEU A 145 11.66 8.58 -16.28
N ILE A 146 10.98 7.98 -15.31
CA ILE A 146 11.66 7.35 -14.18
C ILE A 146 11.52 5.85 -14.36
N LYS A 147 12.61 5.22 -14.78
CA LYS A 147 12.66 3.77 -14.98
C LYS A 147 12.51 3.07 -13.64
N ASN A 148 11.72 2.00 -13.65
CA ASN A 148 11.28 1.28 -12.46
C ASN A 148 10.41 2.09 -11.49
N GLY A 149 9.97 3.30 -11.88
CA GLY A 149 9.05 4.12 -11.09
C GLY A 149 7.66 3.49 -10.91
N LEU A 150 7.35 2.41 -11.62
CA LEU A 150 6.16 1.58 -11.45
C LEU A 150 6.50 0.09 -11.21
N SER A 151 7.76 -0.25 -10.93
CA SER A 151 8.17 -1.65 -10.76
C SER A 151 7.99 -2.12 -9.31
N PRO A 152 7.24 -3.20 -9.06
CA PRO A 152 7.15 -3.79 -7.72
C PRO A 152 8.47 -4.33 -7.18
N ALA A 153 9.44 -4.64 -8.05
CA ALA A 153 10.75 -5.14 -7.67
C ALA A 153 11.70 -4.06 -7.13
N HIS A 154 11.29 -2.79 -7.16
CA HIS A 154 12.07 -1.65 -6.71
C HIS A 154 11.21 -0.74 -5.82
N GLU A 155 10.49 -1.31 -4.84
CA GLU A 155 9.38 -0.70 -4.12
C GLU A 155 9.64 0.70 -3.54
N GLU A 156 10.87 1.01 -3.14
CA GLU A 156 11.24 2.34 -2.64
C GLU A 156 11.04 3.45 -3.68
N LEU A 157 11.26 3.17 -4.97
CA LEU A 157 11.12 4.14 -6.05
C LEU A 157 9.65 4.55 -6.27
N PRO A 158 8.70 3.65 -6.57
CA PRO A 158 7.29 4.00 -6.63
C PRO A 158 6.78 4.57 -5.29
N ALA A 159 7.29 4.12 -4.15
CA ALA A 159 6.90 4.66 -2.85
C ALA A 159 7.29 6.15 -2.69
N ILE A 160 8.52 6.55 -3.02
CA ILE A 160 8.89 7.98 -2.93
C ILE A 160 8.20 8.82 -4.01
N LEU A 161 7.90 8.23 -5.18
CA LEU A 161 7.16 8.90 -6.25
C LEU A 161 5.72 9.21 -5.84
N GLU A 162 5.08 8.33 -5.08
CA GLU A 162 3.76 8.56 -4.49
C GLU A 162 3.76 9.82 -3.62
N ILE A 163 4.77 9.97 -2.76
CA ILE A 163 4.95 11.15 -1.90
C ILE A 163 5.17 12.41 -2.74
N LEU A 164 6.08 12.35 -3.72
CA LEU A 164 6.41 13.50 -4.57
C LEU A 164 5.20 13.99 -5.36
N LEU A 165 4.34 13.07 -5.82
CA LEU A 165 3.07 13.39 -6.48
C LEU A 165 2.05 13.96 -5.48
N GLY A 166 1.93 13.33 -4.31
CA GLY A 166 1.02 13.76 -3.24
C GLY A 166 1.30 15.17 -2.72
N ARG A 167 2.57 15.56 -2.69
CA ARG A 167 3.03 16.91 -2.33
C ARG A 167 2.99 17.92 -3.48
N GLY A 168 2.58 17.53 -4.69
CA GLY A 168 2.59 18.42 -5.85
C GLY A 168 4.00 18.82 -6.33
N ILE A 169 5.05 18.15 -5.85
CA ILE A 169 6.44 18.39 -6.29
C ILE A 169 6.61 17.85 -7.70
N LEU A 170 6.05 16.67 -7.96
CA LEU A 170 5.88 16.12 -9.29
C LEU A 170 4.40 16.14 -9.67
N ARG A 171 4.13 16.17 -10.97
CA ARG A 171 2.78 15.94 -11.51
C ARG A 171 2.83 14.82 -12.55
N PRO A 172 1.78 13.99 -12.65
CA PRO A 172 1.72 12.95 -13.65
C PRO A 172 1.59 13.56 -15.04
N VAL A 173 2.21 12.93 -16.04
CA VAL A 173 2.03 13.28 -17.45
C VAL A 173 1.26 12.14 -18.12
N PRO A 174 0.10 12.41 -18.74
CA PRO A 174 -0.64 11.40 -19.48
C PRO A 174 0.22 10.77 -20.60
N SER A 175 0.32 9.46 -20.59
CA SER A 175 1.00 8.65 -21.60
C SER A 175 0.07 7.50 -22.04
N ARG A 176 0.31 6.97 -23.25
CA ARG A 176 -0.35 5.74 -23.73
C ARG A 176 0.61 4.57 -23.53
N GLN A 177 0.92 4.26 -22.28
CA GLN A 177 1.84 3.17 -21.95
C GLN A 177 1.10 1.86 -21.75
N GLU A 178 1.74 0.76 -22.15
CA GLU A 178 1.27 -0.60 -21.87
C GLU A 178 1.23 -0.86 -20.36
N ALA A 179 0.33 -1.74 -19.92
CA ALA A 179 0.13 -2.02 -18.48
C ALA A 179 1.37 -2.61 -17.78
N TRP A 180 2.26 -3.27 -18.52
CA TRP A 180 3.52 -3.83 -18.00
C TRP A 180 4.73 -2.88 -18.18
N CYS A 181 4.51 -1.64 -18.64
CA CYS A 181 5.55 -0.62 -18.64
C CYS A 181 5.90 -0.24 -17.20
N THR A 182 7.20 -0.18 -16.90
CA THR A 182 7.69 0.09 -15.54
C THR A 182 8.14 1.54 -15.35
N ILE A 183 8.07 2.35 -16.40
CA ILE A 183 8.41 3.76 -16.38
C ILE A 183 7.20 4.56 -15.88
N LEU A 184 7.46 5.46 -14.92
CA LEU A 184 6.52 6.54 -14.60
C LEU A 184 6.91 7.79 -15.39
N VAL A 185 5.93 8.44 -16.03
CA VAL A 185 6.13 9.72 -16.74
C VAL A 185 5.59 10.86 -15.89
N VAL A 186 6.45 11.80 -15.55
CA VAL A 186 6.13 12.95 -14.71
C VAL A 186 6.70 14.24 -15.31
N ALA A 187 6.28 15.36 -14.74
CA ALA A 187 6.90 16.66 -14.92
C ALA A 187 7.02 17.33 -13.54
N PRO A 188 7.88 18.35 -13.39
CA PRO A 188 7.83 19.29 -12.28
C PRO A 188 6.39 19.80 -12.06
N GLY A 189 5.93 19.67 -10.81
CA GLY A 189 4.65 20.18 -10.35
C GLY A 189 4.75 21.60 -9.79
N PRO A 190 3.63 22.15 -9.28
CA PRO A 190 3.60 23.50 -8.72
C PRO A 190 4.54 23.69 -7.52
N ASP A 191 4.80 22.63 -6.75
CA ASP A 191 5.66 22.66 -5.56
C ASP A 191 7.09 22.19 -5.85
N TRP A 192 7.53 22.12 -7.11
CA TRP A 192 8.86 21.65 -7.51
C TRP A 192 10.02 22.37 -6.78
N ALA A 193 9.88 23.66 -6.51
CA ALA A 193 10.87 24.44 -5.77
C ALA A 193 11.09 23.93 -4.33
N ARG A 194 10.11 23.22 -3.77
CA ARG A 194 10.10 22.69 -2.39
C ARG A 194 10.71 21.28 -2.29
N LEU A 195 11.30 20.76 -3.36
CA LEU A 195 11.98 19.46 -3.35
C LEU A 195 13.04 19.35 -2.23
N GLU A 196 13.73 20.45 -1.93
CA GLU A 196 14.74 20.51 -0.85
C GLU A 196 14.14 20.46 0.57
N GLU A 197 12.85 20.74 0.72
CA GLU A 197 12.15 20.63 2.01
C GLU A 197 11.84 19.19 2.39
N LEU A 198 11.79 18.28 1.40
CA LEU A 198 11.80 16.85 1.68
C LEU A 198 13.17 16.52 2.27
N GLY A 199 13.22 15.85 3.42
CA GLY A 199 14.46 15.40 4.04
C GLY A 199 15.19 14.33 3.21
N ASP A 200 15.91 13.43 3.86
CA ASP A 200 16.39 12.24 3.13
C ASP A 200 15.22 11.33 2.73
N GLY A 201 15.45 10.47 1.72
CA GLY A 201 14.40 9.60 1.19
C GLY A 201 13.85 8.62 2.21
N ALA A 202 14.65 8.17 3.18
CA ALA A 202 14.23 7.21 4.19
C ALA A 202 13.31 7.86 5.25
N ALA A 203 13.62 9.09 5.65
CA ALA A 203 12.82 9.95 6.52
C ALA A 203 11.48 10.27 5.84
N ALA A 204 11.50 10.73 4.59
CA ALA A 204 10.29 11.00 3.82
C ALA A 204 9.38 9.77 3.75
N LEU A 205 9.92 8.59 3.42
CA LEU A 205 9.14 7.34 3.41
C LEU A 205 8.51 7.01 4.77
N ARG A 206 9.15 7.39 5.88
CA ARG A 206 8.65 7.13 7.24
C ARG A 206 7.52 8.08 7.64
N GLU A 207 7.74 9.36 7.40
CA GLU A 207 6.97 10.45 8.01
C GLU A 207 5.81 10.91 7.14
N GLU A 208 5.93 10.76 5.82
CA GLU A 208 4.94 11.31 4.91
C GLU A 208 3.65 10.47 4.91
N PRO A 209 2.48 11.14 5.03
CA PRO A 209 1.20 10.48 4.82
C PRO A 209 1.08 10.07 3.35
N LEU A 210 0.30 9.02 3.07
CA LEU A 210 -0.05 8.73 1.69
C LEU A 210 -1.00 9.81 1.14
N ALA A 211 -0.87 10.10 -0.15
CA ALA A 211 -1.71 11.05 -0.85
C ALA A 211 -3.18 10.60 -0.84
N ALA A 212 -4.10 11.53 -0.62
CA ALA A 212 -5.54 11.25 -0.71
C ALA A 212 -6.02 10.99 -2.15
N ALA A 213 -5.25 11.43 -3.16
CA ALA A 213 -5.61 11.40 -4.56
C ALA A 213 -4.79 10.36 -5.34
N VAL A 214 -4.97 9.09 -5.00
CA VAL A 214 -4.46 8.00 -5.84
C VAL A 214 -5.42 7.86 -7.03
N ARG A 215 -5.02 8.34 -8.20
CA ARG A 215 -5.84 8.28 -9.42
C ARG A 215 -5.12 7.48 -10.50
N ASP A 216 -5.70 6.34 -10.87
CA ASP A 216 -5.49 5.73 -12.17
C ASP A 216 -6.03 6.67 -13.27
N PRO A 217 -5.46 6.68 -14.48
CA PRO A 217 -4.75 5.58 -15.14
C PRO A 217 -3.22 5.57 -15.01
N TRP A 218 -2.61 6.42 -14.19
CA TRP A 218 -1.15 6.66 -14.21
C TRP A 218 -0.34 5.75 -13.28
N GLY A 219 -0.82 4.54 -13.02
CA GLY A 219 -0.21 3.62 -12.05
C GLY A 219 -0.41 4.06 -10.60
N GLY A 220 -1.46 4.85 -10.33
CA GLY A 220 -1.76 5.32 -8.97
C GLY A 220 -1.88 4.16 -8.00
N LEU A 221 -2.59 3.09 -8.42
CA LEU A 221 -2.74 1.90 -7.59
C LEU A 221 -1.40 1.24 -7.26
N THR A 222 -0.49 1.14 -8.24
CA THR A 222 0.87 0.63 -8.04
C THR A 222 1.66 1.48 -7.04
N LEU A 223 1.58 2.80 -7.14
CA LEU A 223 2.24 3.72 -6.21
C LEU A 223 1.71 3.58 -4.77
N ALA A 224 0.40 3.43 -4.61
CA ALA A 224 -0.22 3.18 -3.32
C ALA A 224 0.23 1.84 -2.72
N PHE A 225 0.26 0.77 -3.51
CA PHE A 225 0.76 -0.53 -3.05
C PHE A 225 2.25 -0.52 -2.75
N ALA A 226 3.05 0.27 -3.47
CA ALA A 226 4.46 0.45 -3.12
C ALA A 226 4.64 1.05 -1.72
N ARG A 227 3.84 2.05 -1.36
CA ARG A 227 3.84 2.60 0.02
C ARG A 227 3.42 1.56 1.06
N LEU A 228 2.45 0.69 0.76
CA LEU A 228 2.07 -0.41 1.65
C LEU A 228 3.20 -1.43 1.80
N ALA A 229 3.82 -1.84 0.68
CA ALA A 229 4.94 -2.78 0.66
C ALA A 229 6.15 -2.23 1.45
N GLU A 230 6.45 -0.95 1.28
CA GLU A 230 7.53 -0.26 1.98
C GLU A 230 7.32 -0.25 3.50
N ARG A 231 6.09 0.05 3.95
CA ARG A 231 5.72 -0.02 5.38
C ARG A 231 5.74 -1.44 5.93
N LEU A 232 5.29 -2.41 5.14
CA LEU A 232 5.32 -3.81 5.54
C LEU A 232 6.76 -4.29 5.79
N ARG A 233 7.72 -3.86 4.96
CA ARG A 233 9.14 -4.15 5.15
C ARG A 233 9.75 -3.58 6.44
N ARG A 234 9.05 -2.65 7.09
CA ARG A 234 9.43 -2.03 8.37
C ARG A 234 8.64 -2.60 9.55
N ASP A 235 7.93 -3.71 9.34
CA ASP A 235 7.08 -4.38 10.34
C ASP A 235 5.97 -3.47 10.91
N ASP A 236 5.48 -2.50 10.12
CA ASP A 236 4.45 -1.53 10.51
C ASP A 236 3.04 -1.96 10.05
N MET A 237 2.66 -3.20 10.40
CA MET A 237 1.39 -3.81 9.99
C MET A 237 0.14 -2.96 10.33
N PRO A 238 0.02 -2.34 11.53
CA PRO A 238 -1.14 -1.51 11.84
C PRO A 238 -1.35 -0.36 10.85
N GLN A 239 -0.28 0.31 10.40
CA GLN A 239 -0.41 1.38 9.39
C GLN A 239 -0.69 0.83 8.00
N VAL A 240 -0.15 -0.34 7.66
CA VAL A 240 -0.49 -1.02 6.38
C VAL A 240 -1.99 -1.29 6.32
N LEU A 241 -2.57 -1.85 7.39
CA LEU A 241 -4.01 -2.17 7.45
C LEU A 241 -4.88 -0.92 7.54
N ALA A 242 -4.51 0.07 8.35
CA ALA A 242 -5.19 1.35 8.39
C ALA A 242 -5.31 1.95 6.98
N ARG A 243 -4.19 1.96 6.24
CA ARG A 243 -4.18 2.51 4.89
C ARG A 243 -4.89 1.64 3.87
N LEU A 244 -4.74 0.32 3.94
CA LEU A 244 -5.45 -0.60 3.05
C LEU A 244 -6.98 -0.38 3.13
N GLY A 245 -7.48 -0.06 4.32
CA GLY A 245 -8.88 0.27 4.55
C GLY A 245 -9.36 1.56 3.88
N GLU A 246 -8.46 2.46 3.47
CA GLU A 246 -8.76 3.71 2.76
C GLU A 246 -8.71 3.55 1.24
N LEU A 247 -8.06 2.49 0.74
CA LEU A 247 -7.96 2.24 -0.69
C LEU A 247 -9.33 1.80 -1.25
N PRO A 248 -9.77 2.37 -2.39
CA PRO A 248 -11.00 1.92 -3.02
C PRO A 248 -10.87 0.46 -3.46
N ALA A 249 -11.98 -0.28 -3.41
CA ALA A 249 -12.05 -1.59 -4.05
C ALA A 249 -11.84 -1.43 -5.56
N HIS A 250 -10.77 -2.04 -6.09
CA HIS A 250 -10.45 -1.97 -7.52
C HIS A 250 -10.14 -3.38 -8.07
N PRO A 251 -10.71 -3.78 -9.23
CA PRO A 251 -10.51 -5.13 -9.76
C PRO A 251 -9.06 -5.50 -10.04
N GLN A 252 -8.20 -4.52 -10.34
CA GLN A 252 -6.78 -4.75 -10.59
C GLN A 252 -5.93 -4.80 -9.31
N ALA A 253 -6.48 -4.47 -8.14
CA ALA A 253 -5.69 -4.29 -6.93
C ALA A 253 -4.97 -5.57 -6.51
N LEU A 254 -5.64 -6.72 -6.64
CA LEU A 254 -5.03 -8.02 -6.36
C LEU A 254 -3.88 -8.33 -7.30
N LEU A 255 -4.06 -8.12 -8.62
CA LEU A 255 -3.00 -8.33 -9.61
C LEU A 255 -1.78 -7.42 -9.38
N THR A 256 -2.02 -6.17 -8.99
CA THR A 256 -0.95 -5.24 -8.62
C THR A 256 -0.23 -5.72 -7.37
N TRP A 257 -0.98 -6.13 -6.34
CA TRP A 257 -0.42 -6.65 -5.10
C TRP A 257 0.38 -7.93 -5.31
N ASP A 258 -0.06 -8.87 -6.14
CA ASP A 258 0.69 -10.10 -6.47
C ASP A 258 2.10 -9.81 -7.01
N GLY A 259 2.30 -8.65 -7.64
CA GLY A 259 3.63 -8.15 -8.02
C GLY A 259 4.50 -7.82 -6.81
N PHE A 260 3.96 -7.06 -5.87
CA PHE A 260 4.65 -6.66 -4.63
C PHE A 260 4.85 -7.84 -3.68
N GLU A 261 3.84 -8.70 -3.49
CA GLU A 261 3.93 -9.89 -2.66
C GLU A 261 5.09 -10.78 -3.10
N ARG A 262 5.23 -11.05 -4.40
CA ARG A 262 6.36 -11.84 -4.93
C ARG A 262 7.71 -11.16 -4.69
N ALA A 263 7.78 -9.84 -4.87
CA ALA A 263 9.02 -9.09 -4.65
C ALA A 263 9.44 -9.13 -3.16
N LEU A 264 8.48 -8.89 -2.26
CA LEU A 264 8.69 -8.93 -0.82
C LEU A 264 9.05 -10.35 -0.34
N ALA A 265 8.37 -11.38 -0.84
CA ALA A 265 8.68 -12.77 -0.53
C ALA A 265 10.11 -13.14 -0.96
N ALA A 266 10.53 -12.73 -2.16
CA ALA A 266 11.90 -12.94 -2.64
C ALA A 266 12.95 -12.20 -1.79
N ALA A 267 12.57 -11.08 -1.17
CA ALA A 267 13.39 -10.32 -0.24
C ALA A 267 13.34 -10.83 1.21
N GLY A 268 12.65 -11.95 1.48
CA GLY A 268 12.56 -12.54 2.83
C GLY A 268 11.45 -11.96 3.71
N GLY A 269 10.42 -11.36 3.12
CA GLY A 269 9.25 -10.87 3.85
C GLY A 269 8.49 -11.96 4.61
N ASN A 270 7.76 -11.58 5.65
CA ASN A 270 6.98 -12.49 6.48
C ASN A 270 5.80 -13.10 5.69
N ALA A 271 5.87 -14.41 5.43
CA ALA A 271 4.84 -15.14 4.68
C ALA A 271 3.45 -15.06 5.31
N THR A 272 3.34 -14.96 6.64
CA THR A 272 2.05 -14.85 7.33
C THR A 272 1.39 -13.50 7.06
N ASP A 273 2.19 -12.43 7.12
CA ASP A 273 1.73 -11.07 6.88
C ASP A 273 1.32 -10.85 5.43
N LEU A 274 2.11 -11.39 4.49
CA LEU A 274 1.79 -11.38 3.07
C LEU A 274 0.48 -12.12 2.78
N ALA A 275 0.34 -13.34 3.31
CA ALA A 275 -0.89 -14.13 3.14
C ALA A 275 -2.12 -13.43 3.75
N LEU A 276 -1.97 -12.81 4.92
CA LEU A 276 -3.03 -12.02 5.55
C LEU A 276 -3.47 -10.86 4.65
N LEU A 277 -2.53 -10.09 4.10
CA LEU A 277 -2.87 -8.96 3.24
C LEU A 277 -3.54 -9.40 1.95
N SER A 278 -3.06 -10.48 1.32
CA SER A 278 -3.67 -11.04 0.10
C SER A 278 -5.10 -11.52 0.37
N GLU A 279 -5.35 -12.14 1.53
CA GLU A 279 -6.69 -12.54 1.97
C GLU A 279 -7.63 -11.35 2.17
N ILE A 280 -7.14 -10.29 2.81
CA ILE A 280 -7.91 -9.08 3.07
C ILE A 280 -8.21 -8.31 1.77
N LEU A 281 -7.23 -8.20 0.89
CA LEU A 281 -7.37 -7.60 -0.43
C LEU A 281 -8.37 -8.35 -1.31
N ALA A 282 -8.30 -9.68 -1.34
CA ALA A 282 -9.25 -10.50 -2.08
C ALA A 282 -10.69 -10.21 -1.63
N VAL A 283 -10.95 -10.18 -0.32
CA VAL A 283 -12.27 -9.86 0.23
C VAL A 283 -12.71 -8.43 -0.07
N GLN A 284 -11.79 -7.46 0.01
CA GLN A 284 -12.09 -6.05 -0.29
C GLN A 284 -12.47 -5.82 -1.75
N THR A 285 -11.83 -6.53 -2.67
CA THR A 285 -11.99 -6.34 -4.12
C THR A 285 -13.05 -7.24 -4.76
N ASP A 286 -13.49 -8.30 -4.08
CA ASP A 286 -14.48 -9.24 -4.61
C ASP A 286 -15.90 -8.62 -4.59
N PRO A 287 -16.51 -8.34 -5.76
CA PRO A 287 -17.87 -7.81 -5.82
C PRO A 287 -18.91 -8.80 -5.29
N ALA A 288 -18.67 -10.11 -5.37
CA ALA A 288 -19.57 -11.12 -4.84
C ALA A 288 -19.65 -11.03 -3.32
N VAL A 289 -18.53 -10.74 -2.64
CA VAL A 289 -18.51 -10.49 -1.18
C VAL A 289 -19.43 -9.33 -0.82
N GLN A 290 -19.34 -8.21 -1.57
CA GLN A 290 -20.13 -7.01 -1.28
C GLN A 290 -21.66 -7.27 -1.39
N LEU A 291 -22.07 -8.15 -2.32
CA LEU A 291 -23.47 -8.55 -2.48
C LEU A 291 -24.01 -9.43 -1.35
N HIS A 292 -23.13 -10.06 -0.55
CA HIS A 292 -23.50 -11.05 0.46
C HIS A 292 -23.19 -10.58 1.89
N LEU A 293 -22.98 -9.28 2.08
CA LEU A 293 -22.80 -8.71 3.41
C LEU A 293 -24.09 -8.84 4.25
N PRO A 294 -23.97 -9.09 5.56
CA PRO A 294 -22.73 -9.38 6.28
C PRO A 294 -22.21 -10.82 6.05
N LEU A 295 -20.89 -11.00 6.03
CA LEU A 295 -20.19 -12.29 5.88
C LEU A 295 -20.16 -13.11 7.18
N PRO A 296 -20.26 -14.46 7.10
CA PRO A 296 -20.14 -15.32 8.28
C PRO A 296 -18.77 -15.21 8.96
N VAL A 297 -18.76 -15.33 10.30
CA VAL A 297 -17.55 -15.21 11.14
C VAL A 297 -17.18 -16.48 11.91
N ASN A 298 -18.07 -17.50 11.94
CA ASN A 298 -17.93 -18.69 12.78
C ASN A 298 -17.41 -19.94 12.04
N ARG A 299 -16.90 -19.80 10.81
CA ARG A 299 -16.36 -20.94 10.03
C ARG A 299 -14.85 -21.15 10.25
N GLY A 300 -14.35 -20.73 11.41
CA GLY A 300 -12.93 -20.77 11.77
C GLY A 300 -12.22 -19.41 11.64
N PRO A 301 -10.91 -19.35 11.95
CA PRO A 301 -10.17 -18.10 12.09
C PRO A 301 -10.15 -17.22 10.83
N VAL A 302 -9.95 -17.82 9.64
CA VAL A 302 -9.96 -17.07 8.37
C VAL A 302 -11.33 -16.42 8.13
N SER A 303 -12.43 -17.10 8.45
CA SER A 303 -13.78 -16.54 8.34
C SER A 303 -13.97 -15.33 9.26
N ALA A 304 -13.36 -15.34 10.46
CA ALA A 304 -13.41 -14.23 11.38
C ALA A 304 -12.63 -13.01 10.87
N LEU A 305 -11.43 -13.22 10.31
CA LEU A 305 -10.61 -12.16 9.70
C LEU A 305 -11.34 -11.50 8.52
N ARG A 306 -11.80 -12.33 7.57
CA ARG A 306 -12.56 -11.88 6.39
C ARG A 306 -13.84 -11.16 6.80
N GLY A 307 -14.58 -11.74 7.74
CA GLY A 307 -15.82 -11.17 8.25
C GLY A 307 -15.60 -9.83 8.93
N TYR A 308 -14.61 -9.71 9.82
CA TYR A 308 -14.28 -8.43 10.45
C TYR A 308 -13.99 -7.36 9.41
N TRP A 309 -13.11 -7.64 8.45
CA TRP A 309 -12.74 -6.66 7.44
C TRP A 309 -13.89 -6.22 6.54
N ALA A 310 -14.69 -7.18 6.08
CA ALA A 310 -15.81 -6.91 5.17
C ALA A 310 -16.97 -6.25 5.91
N ASN A 311 -17.33 -6.75 7.10
CA ASN A 311 -18.50 -6.31 7.83
C ASN A 311 -18.30 -4.94 8.47
N ALA A 312 -17.06 -4.57 8.81
CA ALA A 312 -16.72 -3.26 9.35
C ALA A 312 -16.34 -2.24 8.25
N ALA A 313 -16.63 -2.50 6.97
CA ALA A 313 -16.15 -1.65 5.87
C ALA A 313 -16.56 -0.16 5.95
N ALA A 314 -17.71 0.12 6.56
CA ALA A 314 -18.19 1.49 6.78
C ALA A 314 -17.61 2.16 8.05
N GLN A 315 -16.81 1.44 8.85
CA GLN A 315 -16.35 1.90 10.15
C GLN A 315 -14.96 2.54 10.05
N PRO A 316 -14.77 3.76 10.59
CA PRO A 316 -13.48 4.47 10.51
C PRO A 316 -12.38 3.79 11.33
N TRP A 317 -12.75 2.96 12.30
CA TRP A 317 -11.81 2.24 13.15
C TRP A 317 -11.34 0.92 12.54
N ARG A 318 -11.96 0.41 11.47
CA ARG A 318 -11.72 -0.94 10.91
C ARG A 318 -10.24 -1.29 10.77
N GLY A 319 -9.47 -0.46 10.07
CA GLY A 319 -8.08 -0.79 9.77
C GLY A 319 -7.14 -0.65 10.97
N ALA A 320 -7.38 0.37 11.81
CA ALA A 320 -6.54 0.66 12.97
C ALA A 320 -6.85 -0.23 14.19
N ASP A 321 -8.05 -0.79 14.28
CA ASP A 321 -8.45 -1.76 15.31
C ASP A 321 -8.31 -3.21 14.80
N PHE A 322 -7.85 -3.42 13.56
CA PHE A 322 -7.69 -4.76 13.00
C PHE A 322 -6.56 -5.50 13.71
N ASP A 323 -6.88 -6.65 14.28
CA ASP A 323 -5.93 -7.43 15.05
C ASP A 323 -6.06 -8.92 14.76
N ALA A 324 -5.17 -9.44 13.90
CA ALA A 324 -5.26 -10.80 13.41
C ALA A 324 -5.19 -11.83 14.53
N ASP A 325 -4.22 -11.69 15.45
CA ASP A 325 -4.03 -12.62 16.56
C ASP A 325 -5.23 -12.65 17.49
N LEU A 326 -5.77 -11.47 17.82
CA LEU A 326 -6.94 -11.37 18.70
C LEU A 326 -8.18 -11.97 18.03
N LEU A 327 -8.38 -11.74 16.73
CA LEU A 327 -9.48 -12.32 15.95
C LEU A 327 -9.36 -13.86 15.86
N ILE A 328 -8.16 -14.38 15.61
CA ILE A 328 -7.88 -15.81 15.57
C ILE A 328 -8.18 -16.44 16.94
N LYS A 329 -7.66 -15.84 18.01
CA LYS A 329 -7.87 -16.31 19.39
C LYS A 329 -9.36 -16.30 19.76
N ALA A 330 -10.08 -15.22 19.43
CA ALA A 330 -11.52 -15.12 19.67
C ALA A 330 -12.30 -16.20 18.93
N ALA A 331 -11.95 -16.48 17.67
CA ALA A 331 -12.56 -17.55 16.88
C ALA A 331 -12.31 -18.94 17.50
N GLN A 332 -11.09 -19.23 17.93
CA GLN A 332 -10.72 -20.50 18.56
C GLN A 332 -11.42 -20.71 19.91
N GLN A 333 -11.72 -19.63 20.63
CA GLN A 333 -12.43 -19.67 21.92
C GLN A 333 -13.97 -19.67 21.78
N GLY A 334 -14.50 -19.77 20.56
CA GLY A 334 -15.95 -19.82 20.33
C GLY A 334 -16.66 -18.46 20.45
N ALA A 335 -15.92 -17.34 20.56
CA ALA A 335 -16.52 -16.01 20.69
C ALA A 335 -17.34 -15.57 19.45
N MET A 336 -17.19 -16.28 18.33
CA MET A 336 -17.90 -16.01 17.08
C MET A 336 -19.30 -16.65 17.01
N GLU A 337 -19.63 -17.59 17.90
CA GLU A 337 -20.86 -18.40 17.80
C GLU A 337 -22.14 -17.55 17.90
N ALA A 338 -22.28 -16.80 19.00
CA ALA A 338 -23.46 -15.95 19.21
C ALA A 338 -23.55 -14.81 18.19
N PRO A 339 -22.47 -14.05 17.90
CA PRO A 339 -22.48 -13.02 16.87
C PRO A 339 -22.84 -13.54 15.47
N ALA A 340 -22.36 -14.72 15.08
CA ALA A 340 -22.66 -15.29 13.77
C ALA A 340 -24.16 -15.59 13.57
N ALA A 341 -24.85 -16.00 14.62
CA ALA A 341 -26.29 -16.24 14.60
C ALA A 341 -27.12 -14.95 14.64
N LEU A 342 -26.56 -13.84 15.15
CA LEU A 342 -27.19 -12.52 15.15
C LEU A 342 -26.81 -11.64 13.96
N ARG A 343 -25.89 -12.08 13.11
CA ARG A 343 -25.14 -11.26 12.15
C ARG A 343 -25.94 -10.15 11.45
N ALA A 344 -27.08 -10.48 10.82
CA ALA A 344 -27.91 -9.50 10.12
C ALA A 344 -28.52 -8.42 11.03
N ARG A 345 -28.71 -8.71 12.32
CA ARG A 345 -29.22 -7.76 13.33
C ARG A 345 -28.13 -6.90 13.94
N LEU A 346 -26.86 -7.31 13.87
CA LEU A 346 -25.72 -6.58 14.43
C LEU A 346 -25.16 -5.52 13.48
N PHE A 347 -25.29 -5.77 12.18
CA PHE A 347 -24.63 -4.99 11.14
C PHE A 347 -24.93 -3.48 11.25
N GLY A 348 -23.89 -2.68 11.47
CA GLY A 348 -23.95 -1.22 11.62
C GLY A 348 -24.49 -0.72 12.96
N ARG A 349 -24.76 -1.58 13.94
CA ARG A 349 -25.37 -1.22 15.23
C ARG A 349 -24.38 -1.16 16.37
N ARG A 350 -24.64 -0.31 17.35
CA ARG A 350 -23.97 -0.25 18.65
C ARG A 350 -24.62 -1.26 19.59
N VAL A 351 -23.85 -2.23 20.07
CA VAL A 351 -24.38 -3.40 20.76
C VAL A 351 -24.00 -3.37 22.24
N LEU A 352 -24.99 -3.55 23.10
CA LEU A 352 -24.81 -3.82 24.52
C LEU A 352 -24.99 -5.31 24.77
N GLU A 353 -23.95 -5.99 25.29
CA GLU A 353 -24.09 -7.36 25.79
C GLU A 353 -24.05 -7.36 27.32
N ILE A 354 -25.09 -7.90 27.94
CA ILE A 354 -25.16 -8.06 29.40
C ILE A 354 -24.78 -9.50 29.76
N ALA A 355 -23.78 -9.62 30.63
CA ALA A 355 -23.17 -10.89 31.04
C ALA A 355 -22.58 -11.67 29.84
N PRO A 356 -21.51 -11.15 29.21
CA PRO A 356 -20.82 -11.84 28.13
C PRO A 356 -20.34 -13.24 28.56
N GLU A 357 -20.35 -14.19 27.62
CA GLU A 357 -19.93 -15.57 27.91
C GLU A 357 -18.42 -15.70 28.06
N THR A 358 -17.74 -15.10 27.10
CA THR A 358 -16.32 -15.20 26.86
C THR A 358 -15.72 -13.82 27.03
N ASP A 359 -14.45 -13.80 27.42
CA ASP A 359 -13.69 -12.58 27.62
C ASP A 359 -13.45 -11.83 26.29
N LEU A 360 -13.70 -12.48 25.15
CA LEU A 360 -13.51 -11.95 23.80
C LEU A 360 -14.83 -11.82 23.01
N SER A 361 -15.98 -11.87 23.69
CA SER A 361 -17.29 -11.78 23.03
C SER A 361 -17.39 -10.53 22.15
N GLY A 362 -16.94 -9.38 22.67
CA GLY A 362 -16.92 -8.11 21.93
C GLY A 362 -16.16 -8.16 20.61
N VAL A 363 -15.04 -8.90 20.54
CA VAL A 363 -14.28 -9.11 19.30
C VAL A 363 -15.14 -9.81 18.26
N GLY A 364 -15.92 -10.82 18.67
CA GLY A 364 -16.85 -11.51 17.78
C GLY A 364 -18.00 -10.63 17.29
N PHE A 365 -18.53 -9.76 18.16
CA PHE A 365 -19.57 -8.80 17.78
C PHE A 365 -19.07 -7.77 16.76
N LEU A 366 -17.88 -7.22 16.97
CA LEU A 366 -17.23 -6.31 15.99
C LEU A 366 -16.96 -7.04 14.67
N ALA A 367 -16.46 -8.28 14.72
CA ALA A 367 -16.23 -9.09 13.52
C ALA A 367 -17.53 -9.35 12.73
N ALA A 368 -18.66 -9.48 13.42
CA ALA A 368 -19.99 -9.65 12.80
C ALA A 368 -20.60 -8.34 12.27
N GLY A 369 -19.91 -7.20 12.41
CA GLY A 369 -20.30 -5.91 11.84
C GLY A 369 -20.94 -4.92 12.81
N ALA A 370 -20.84 -5.14 14.13
CA ALA A 370 -21.26 -4.11 15.09
C ALA A 370 -20.41 -2.84 14.92
N ALA A 371 -21.04 -1.67 15.00
CA ALA A 371 -20.38 -0.36 14.91
C ALA A 371 -19.61 0.00 16.20
N ALA A 372 -20.06 -0.53 17.34
CA ALA A 372 -19.39 -0.47 18.62
C ALA A 372 -19.93 -1.58 19.54
N TYR A 373 -19.15 -1.96 20.56
CA TYR A 373 -19.54 -2.96 21.55
C TYR A 373 -19.30 -2.44 22.97
N LEU A 374 -20.32 -2.61 23.81
CA LEU A 374 -20.24 -2.46 25.26
C LEU A 374 -20.63 -3.77 25.95
N GLY A 375 -19.70 -4.36 26.69
CA GLY A 375 -19.97 -5.51 27.56
C GLY A 375 -20.21 -5.07 29.00
N ILE A 376 -21.28 -5.53 29.65
CA ILE A 376 -21.45 -5.39 31.10
C ILE A 376 -21.16 -6.75 31.74
N SER A 377 -19.97 -6.88 32.33
CA SER A 377 -19.48 -8.14 32.88
C SER A 377 -19.91 -8.35 34.32
N ARG A 378 -20.46 -9.53 34.61
CA ARG A 378 -20.68 -10.01 35.98
C ARG A 378 -19.39 -10.52 36.63
N ARG A 379 -18.39 -10.86 35.82
CA ARG A 379 -17.08 -11.34 36.25
C ARG A 379 -16.14 -10.15 36.41
N GLU A 380 -15.13 -10.31 37.24
CA GLU A 380 -14.01 -9.37 37.30
C GLU A 380 -13.39 -9.22 35.91
N ILE A 381 -13.13 -7.98 35.50
CA ILE A 381 -12.47 -7.71 34.22
C ILE A 381 -11.04 -8.19 34.34
N ASN A 382 -10.67 -9.15 33.49
CA ASN A 382 -9.35 -9.74 33.50
C ASN A 382 -8.41 -9.11 32.46
N ARG A 383 -7.15 -9.54 32.48
CA ARG A 383 -6.11 -9.02 31.57
C ARG A 383 -6.43 -9.22 30.09
N VAL A 384 -7.16 -10.27 29.72
CA VAL A 384 -7.50 -10.55 28.32
C VAL A 384 -8.50 -9.52 27.80
N MET A 385 -9.50 -9.18 28.61
CA MET A 385 -10.51 -8.17 28.28
C MET A 385 -9.86 -6.79 28.14
N LEU A 386 -9.04 -6.39 29.13
CA LEU A 386 -8.32 -5.11 29.08
C LEU A 386 -7.39 -5.02 27.87
N ALA A 387 -6.67 -6.09 27.55
CA ALA A 387 -5.80 -6.12 26.39
C ALA A 387 -6.59 -5.99 25.07
N ALA A 388 -7.80 -6.54 24.99
CA ALA A 388 -8.67 -6.38 23.82
C ALA A 388 -9.15 -4.92 23.69
N GLU A 389 -9.57 -4.29 24.79
CA GLU A 389 -10.00 -2.87 24.80
C GLU A 389 -8.87 -1.92 24.40
N MET A 390 -7.64 -2.19 24.85
CA MET A 390 -6.48 -1.39 24.46
C MET A 390 -6.15 -1.49 22.96
N ARG A 391 -6.53 -2.59 22.31
CA ARG A 391 -6.24 -2.87 20.89
C ARG A 391 -7.41 -2.50 19.97
N MET A 392 -8.63 -2.54 20.47
CA MET A 392 -9.86 -2.25 19.71
C MET A 392 -10.65 -1.13 20.39
N ARG A 393 -10.53 0.10 19.88
CA ARG A 393 -11.19 1.31 20.39
C ARG A 393 -12.72 1.20 20.34
N ALA A 394 -13.27 0.42 19.41
CA ALA A 394 -14.71 0.16 19.32
C ALA A 394 -15.24 -0.83 20.37
N LEU A 395 -14.36 -1.41 21.20
CA LEU A 395 -14.69 -2.40 22.23
C LEU A 395 -14.48 -1.79 23.62
N ARG A 396 -15.50 -1.89 24.47
CA ARG A 396 -15.39 -1.57 25.90
C ARG A 396 -16.11 -2.60 26.75
N THR A 397 -15.56 -2.92 27.91
CA THR A 397 -16.21 -3.72 28.94
C THR A 397 -16.18 -2.98 30.26
N VAL A 398 -17.28 -3.07 31.01
CA VAL A 398 -17.38 -2.48 32.35
C VAL A 398 -17.89 -3.53 33.34
N PRO A 399 -17.47 -3.46 34.61
CA PRO A 399 -18.05 -4.30 35.65
C PRO A 399 -19.53 -3.98 35.85
N LEU A 400 -20.29 -4.97 36.29
CA LEU A 400 -21.66 -4.79 36.74
C LEU A 400 -21.69 -3.77 37.90
N GLY A 401 -22.39 -2.65 37.69
CA GLY A 401 -22.46 -1.54 38.65
C GLY A 401 -21.53 -0.37 38.36
N ALA A 402 -20.66 -0.47 37.35
CA ALA A 402 -19.72 0.59 36.95
C ALA A 402 -20.05 1.15 35.54
N PHE A 403 -21.33 1.21 35.19
CA PHE A 403 -21.84 1.82 33.96
C PHE A 403 -22.73 3.03 34.31
N GLY A 404 -22.73 4.05 33.45
CA GLY A 404 -23.57 5.24 33.58
C GLY A 404 -24.72 5.25 32.57
N ALA A 405 -25.72 6.11 32.80
CA ALA A 405 -26.83 6.29 31.85
C ALA A 405 -26.35 6.71 30.43
N GLN A 406 -25.25 7.46 30.35
CA GLN A 406 -24.63 7.86 29.09
C GLN A 406 -24.05 6.67 28.31
N ASP A 407 -23.61 5.61 29.00
CA ASP A 407 -23.11 4.40 28.32
C ASP A 407 -24.24 3.63 27.62
N LEU A 408 -25.49 3.83 28.07
CA LEU A 408 -26.68 3.11 27.59
C LEU A 408 -27.49 3.91 26.55
N SER A 409 -27.41 5.24 26.57
CA SER A 409 -28.22 6.11 25.70
C SER A 409 -27.93 5.93 24.21
N ASP A 410 -26.72 5.49 23.89
CA ASP A 410 -26.21 5.44 22.52
C ASP A 410 -26.21 4.01 21.97
N MET A 411 -26.90 3.06 22.61
CA MET A 411 -26.97 1.68 22.16
C MET A 411 -28.17 1.48 21.23
N ASP A 412 -28.03 0.59 20.24
CA ASP A 412 -29.07 0.27 19.25
C ASP A 412 -29.70 -1.12 19.48
N LEU A 413 -29.01 -1.97 20.23
CA LEU A 413 -29.39 -3.36 20.44
C LEU A 413 -28.86 -3.88 21.78
N VAL A 414 -29.70 -4.59 22.51
CA VAL A 414 -29.31 -5.29 23.74
C VAL A 414 -29.34 -6.78 23.51
N VAL A 415 -28.25 -7.45 23.87
CA VAL A 415 -28.13 -8.90 23.89
C VAL A 415 -27.99 -9.35 25.34
N LEU A 416 -28.93 -10.20 25.75
CA LEU A 416 -29.07 -10.73 27.10
C LEU A 416 -29.04 -12.24 27.00
N ARG A 417 -28.47 -12.91 28.00
CA ARG A 417 -28.55 -14.37 28.11
C ARG A 417 -29.80 -14.79 28.87
N ALA A 418 -30.48 -15.82 28.39
CA ALA A 418 -31.69 -16.32 29.05
C ALA A 418 -31.42 -16.71 30.51
N GLU A 419 -30.24 -17.29 30.79
CA GLU A 419 -29.87 -17.76 32.12
C GLU A 419 -29.60 -16.62 33.11
N THR A 420 -29.37 -15.40 32.63
CA THR A 420 -29.04 -14.24 33.48
C THR A 420 -30.23 -13.30 33.68
N ARG A 421 -31.37 -13.57 33.04
CA ARG A 421 -32.55 -12.69 33.09
C ARG A 421 -33.16 -12.57 34.49
N THR A 422 -33.05 -13.62 35.30
CA THR A 422 -33.57 -13.64 36.67
C THR A 422 -32.59 -13.06 37.69
N ASP A 423 -31.39 -12.65 37.28
CA ASP A 423 -30.41 -12.03 38.17
C ASP A 423 -30.89 -10.60 38.55
N PRO A 424 -31.05 -10.29 39.85
CA PRO A 424 -31.48 -8.97 40.30
C PRO A 424 -30.59 -7.83 39.81
N ALA A 425 -29.28 -8.06 39.71
CA ALA A 425 -28.35 -7.04 39.24
C ALA A 425 -28.48 -6.80 37.74
N VAL A 426 -28.79 -7.84 36.94
CA VAL A 426 -29.15 -7.69 35.52
C VAL A 426 -30.48 -6.95 35.38
N ALA A 427 -31.48 -7.27 36.20
CA ALA A 427 -32.76 -6.57 36.20
C ALA A 427 -32.60 -5.06 36.46
N GLN A 428 -31.65 -4.67 37.32
CA GLN A 428 -31.32 -3.26 37.56
C GLN A 428 -30.72 -2.56 36.33
N VAL A 429 -29.88 -3.26 35.54
CA VAL A 429 -29.41 -2.73 34.24
C VAL A 429 -30.59 -2.57 33.29
N LEU A 430 -31.42 -3.60 33.16
CA LEU A 430 -32.56 -3.59 32.24
C LEU A 430 -33.56 -2.48 32.56
N ALA A 431 -33.76 -2.16 33.83
CA ALA A 431 -34.64 -1.08 34.28
C ALA A 431 -34.14 0.33 33.88
N GLN A 432 -32.85 0.48 33.59
CA GLN A 432 -32.23 1.74 33.16
C GLN A 432 -32.22 1.91 31.64
N LEU A 433 -32.52 0.86 30.87
CA LEU A 433 -32.53 0.93 29.41
C LEU A 433 -33.75 1.69 28.89
N PRO A 434 -33.62 2.42 27.75
CA PRO A 434 -34.77 2.96 27.05
C PRO A 434 -35.75 1.83 26.69
N ARG A 435 -37.04 2.02 26.97
CA ARG A 435 -38.08 1.01 26.65
C ARG A 435 -38.20 0.69 25.17
N SER A 436 -37.78 1.61 24.30
CA SER A 436 -37.78 1.47 22.85
C SER A 436 -36.61 0.65 22.32
N LEU A 437 -35.62 0.32 23.15
CA LEU A 437 -34.39 -0.34 22.72
C LEU A 437 -34.65 -1.84 22.49
N PRO A 438 -34.41 -2.38 21.27
CA PRO A 438 -34.65 -3.80 20.99
C PRO A 438 -33.79 -4.71 21.88
N GLN A 439 -34.43 -5.73 22.47
CA GLN A 439 -33.77 -6.71 23.34
C GLN A 439 -33.84 -8.11 22.73
N LEU A 440 -32.70 -8.78 22.65
CA LEU A 440 -32.57 -10.15 22.17
C LEU A 440 -32.12 -11.06 23.31
N VAL A 441 -32.90 -12.11 23.55
CA VAL A 441 -32.56 -13.14 24.53
C VAL A 441 -31.85 -14.28 23.80
N LEU A 442 -30.57 -14.45 24.08
CA LEU A 442 -29.77 -15.58 23.67
C LEU A 442 -30.13 -16.81 24.51
N ARG A 443 -30.58 -17.88 23.86
CA ARG A 443 -30.80 -19.20 24.45
C ARG A 443 -29.82 -20.19 23.87
N ARG A 444 -29.10 -20.92 24.73
CA ARG A 444 -28.34 -22.08 24.28
C ARG A 444 -29.27 -23.26 24.06
N SER A 445 -29.18 -23.87 22.89
CA SER A 445 -29.82 -25.15 22.59
C SER A 445 -28.76 -26.19 22.22
N ARG A 446 -29.13 -27.48 22.28
CA ARG A 446 -28.26 -28.57 21.79
C ARG A 446 -27.91 -28.44 20.31
N ASN A 447 -28.70 -27.68 19.55
CA ASN A 447 -28.51 -27.44 18.12
C ASN A 447 -27.82 -26.10 17.82
N GLY A 448 -27.27 -25.42 18.84
CA GLY A 448 -26.61 -24.12 18.73
C GLY A 448 -27.34 -22.98 19.46
N ALA A 449 -26.87 -21.76 19.27
CA ALA A 449 -27.46 -20.54 19.82
C ALA A 449 -28.75 -20.14 19.07
N GLY A 450 -29.84 -19.91 19.81
CA GLY A 450 -31.11 -19.36 19.31
C GLY A 450 -31.45 -18.03 19.97
N PHE A 451 -32.32 -17.23 19.34
CA PHE A 451 -32.70 -15.92 19.85
C PHE A 451 -34.20 -15.67 19.83
N GLU A 452 -34.69 -15.05 20.89
CA GLU A 452 -36.06 -14.55 20.99
C GLU A 452 -36.04 -13.02 21.12
N SER A 453 -36.89 -12.33 20.36
CA SER A 453 -37.15 -10.90 20.59
C SER A 453 -38.08 -10.77 21.77
N LEU A 454 -37.78 -9.86 22.68
CA LEU A 454 -38.72 -9.45 23.74
C LEU A 454 -39.67 -8.35 23.28
#